data_AF-A0A948UAW7-F1
#
_entry.id   AF-A0A948UAW7-F1
#
_cell.length_a   1.000
_cell.length_b   1.000
_cell.length_c   1.000
_cell.angle_alpha   90.00
_cell.angle_beta   90.00
_cell.angle_gamma   90.00
#
_symmetry.space_group_name_H-M   'P 1'
#
loop_
_entity.id
_entity.type
_entity.pdbx_description
1 polymer ?
#
loop_
_entity_poly.entity_id
_entity_poly.type
_entity_poly.pdbx_seq_one_letter_code
_entity_poly.pdbx_strand_id
1 'polypeptide(L)'
;IGGLINAEDSKTLRKVPFLGDIPLLGNLFRKEDSSTNDKELIIFITPHLVKEGARTAGLAQKQMPWEYGRLGLKEEAMERILDGLER
;
A
#
# COMPACT_ATOMS: atom_id res chain seq x y z
N ILE A 1 9.07 3.59 -8.66
CA ILE A 1 8.35 4.86 -8.54
C ILE A 1 7.54 5.00 -9.81
N GLY A 2 6.24 4.73 -9.73
CA GLY A 2 5.32 4.80 -10.87
C GLY A 2 4.23 5.78 -10.51
N GLY A 3 3.95 6.71 -11.42
CA GLY A 3 2.85 7.67 -11.30
C GLY A 3 1.92 7.54 -12.51
N LEU A 4 0.64 7.83 -12.29
CA LEU A 4 -0.37 7.94 -13.35
C LEU A 4 -0.97 9.35 -13.27
N ILE A 5 -0.88 10.08 -14.38
CA ILE A 5 -1.52 11.39 -14.55
C ILE A 5 -2.62 11.19 -15.59
N ASN A 6 -3.87 11.44 -15.21
CA ASN A 6 -5.00 11.47 -16.13
C ASN A 6 -5.63 12.85 -16.10
N ALA A 7 -5.77 13.47 -17.27
CA ALA A 7 -6.51 14.71 -17.47
C ALA A 7 -7.69 14.41 -18.40
N GLU A 8 -8.89 14.82 -17.99
CA GLU A 8 -10.11 14.65 -18.78
C GLU A 8 -10.83 16.00 -18.92
N ASP A 9 -10.90 16.50 -20.15
CA ASP A 9 -11.61 17.72 -20.50
C ASP A 9 -12.94 17.40 -21.18
N SER A 10 -14.03 17.92 -20.62
CA SER A 10 -15.38 17.77 -21.17
C SER A 10 -16.01 19.12 -21.46
N LYS A 11 -16.51 19.27 -22.69
CA LYS A 11 -17.27 20.45 -23.12
C LYS A 11 -18.65 20.00 -23.60
N THR A 12 -19.68 20.51 -22.94
CA THR A 12 -21.07 20.24 -23.30
C THR A 12 -21.75 21.55 -23.67
N LEU A 13 -22.19 21.66 -24.93
CA LEU A 13 -22.97 22.80 -25.40
C LEU A 13 -24.44 22.40 -25.51
N ARG A 14 -25.30 23.03 -24.71
CA ARG A 14 -26.76 22.88 -24.79
C ARG A 14 -27.33 24.16 -25.38
N LYS A 15 -28.11 24.07 -26.46
CA LYS A 15 -28.76 25.24 -27.08
C LYS A 15 -30.17 24.92 -27.53
N VAL A 16 -31.04 25.93 -27.51
CA VAL A 16 -32.37 25.85 -28.14
C VAL A 16 -32.20 25.94 -29.66
N PRO A 17 -32.73 24.99 -30.45
CA PRO A 17 -32.67 25.06 -31.92
C PRO A 17 -33.30 26.35 -32.45
N PHE A 18 -32.76 26.89 -33.55
CA PHE A 18 -33.09 28.19 -34.16
C PHE A 18 -32.75 29.43 -33.30
N LEU A 19 -33.10 29.46 -32.02
CA LEU A 19 -32.86 30.63 -31.14
C LEU A 19 -31.40 30.76 -30.67
N GLY A 20 -30.71 29.64 -30.46
CA GLY A 20 -29.32 29.63 -30.00
C GLY A 20 -28.29 30.08 -31.04
N ASP A 21 -28.70 30.18 -32.30
CA ASP A 21 -27.83 30.55 -33.43
C ASP A 21 -28.03 32.02 -33.88
N ILE A 22 -28.89 32.78 -33.19
CA ILE A 22 -29.14 34.20 -33.49
C ILE A 22 -27.90 35.02 -33.12
N PRO A 23 -27.32 35.81 -34.05
CA PRO A 23 -26.25 36.75 -33.74
C PRO A 23 -26.70 37.77 -32.67
N LEU A 24 -25.79 38.18 -31.78
CA LEU A 24 -26.06 38.99 -30.57
C LEU A 24 -26.90 38.32 -29.47
N LEU A 25 -28.00 37.63 -29.78
CA LEU A 25 -28.96 37.14 -28.77
C LEU A 25 -28.83 35.66 -28.41
N GLY A 26 -28.15 34.86 -29.23
CA GLY A 26 -28.04 33.40 -29.05
C GLY A 26 -27.42 33.00 -27.71
N ASN A 27 -26.65 33.88 -27.06
CA ASN A 27 -26.05 33.62 -25.75
C ASN A 27 -27.08 33.48 -24.60
N LEU A 28 -28.28 34.03 -24.76
CA LEU A 28 -29.37 33.91 -23.78
C LEU A 28 -30.08 32.54 -23.86
N PHE A 29 -29.93 31.85 -25.00
CA PHE A 29 -30.61 30.59 -25.31
C PHE A 29 -29.64 29.40 -25.47
N ARG A 30 -28.38 29.60 -25.09
CA ARG A 30 -27.36 28.55 -25.03
C ARG A 30 -26.70 28.52 -23.65
N LYS A 31 -26.32 27.33 -23.23
CA LYS A 31 -25.57 27.08 -22.01
C LYS A 31 -24.37 26.20 -22.38
N GLU A 32 -23.18 26.68 -22.04
CA GLU A 32 -21.94 25.95 -22.17
C GLU A 32 -21.52 25.47 -20.78
N ASP A 33 -21.30 24.18 -20.64
CA ASP A 33 -20.78 23.57 -19.43
C ASP A 33 -19.40 22.99 -19.77
N SER A 34 -18.37 23.49 -19.11
CA SER A 34 -16.98 23.02 -19.23
C SER A 34 -16.56 22.43 -17.89
N SER A 35 -16.05 21.20 -17.91
CA SER A 35 -15.54 20.53 -16.71
C SER A 35 -14.20 19.87 -17.02
N THR A 36 -13.21 20.19 -16.18
CA THR A 36 -11.86 19.63 -16.21
C THR A 36 -11.67 18.74 -14.98
N ASN A 37 -11.15 17.53 -15.18
CA ASN A 37 -10.90 16.56 -14.12
C ASN A 37 -9.46 16.05 -14.17
N ASP A 38 -8.66 16.50 -13.21
CA ASP A 38 -7.26 16.12 -13.06
C ASP A 38 -7.13 15.07 -11.95
N LYS A 39 -6.60 13.89 -12.30
CA LYS A 39 -6.35 12.78 -11.37
C LYS A 39 -4.88 12.43 -11.36
N GLU A 40 -4.23 12.63 -10.22
CA GLU A 40 -2.85 12.25 -9.97
C GLU A 40 -2.80 11.08 -8.98
N LEU A 41 -2.14 9.99 -9.37
CA LEU A 41 -1.90 8.83 -8.52
C LEU A 41 -0.40 8.56 -8.42
N ILE A 42 0.10 8.41 -7.19
CA ILE A 42 1.51 8.14 -6.91
C ILE A 42 1.64 6.88 -6.06
N ILE A 43 2.52 5.96 -6.48
CA ILE A 43 2.80 4.71 -5.76
C ILE A 43 4.23 4.72 -5.22
N PHE A 44 4.34 4.56 -3.89
CA PHE A 44 5.60 4.44 -3.17
C PHE A 44 5.77 3.01 -2.65
N ILE A 45 7.00 2.47 -2.77
CA ILE A 45 7.36 1.15 -2.25
C ILE A 45 8.50 1.35 -1.25
N THR A 46 8.30 0.91 -0.01
CA THR A 46 9.34 0.87 1.03
C THR A 46 9.88 -0.55 1.11
N PRO A 47 11.08 -0.83 0.58
CA PRO A 47 11.70 -2.14 0.76
C PRO A 47 12.12 -2.33 2.22
N HIS A 48 11.85 -3.51 2.78
CA HIS A 48 12.33 -3.90 4.11
C HIS A 48 13.33 -5.06 3.98
N LEU A 49 14.52 -4.88 4.54
CA LEU A 49 15.57 -5.91 4.59
C LEU A 49 15.36 -6.79 5.82
N VAL A 50 14.97 -8.05 5.62
CA VAL A 50 14.88 -9.04 6.69
C VAL A 50 16.19 -9.83 6.77
N LYS A 51 16.87 -9.78 7.92
CA LYS A 51 18.05 -10.62 8.21
C LYS A 51 17.56 -11.93 8.84
N GLU A 52 17.90 -13.07 8.24
CA GLU A 52 17.42 -14.40 8.70
C GLU A 52 17.84 -14.71 10.15
N GLY A 53 19.03 -14.27 10.58
CA GLY A 53 19.54 -14.53 11.94
C GLY A 53 18.80 -13.85 13.09
N ALA A 54 17.97 -12.83 12.81
CA ALA A 54 17.19 -12.17 13.86
C ALA A 54 15.88 -12.91 14.20
N ARG A 55 15.38 -13.74 13.27
CA ARG A 55 14.16 -14.54 13.51
C ARG A 55 14.45 -15.77 14.36
N THR A 56 15.58 -16.43 14.14
CA THR A 56 15.97 -17.63 14.91
C THR A 56 16.38 -17.28 16.33
N ALA A 57 17.11 -16.19 16.54
CA ALA A 57 17.46 -15.71 17.89
C ALA A 57 16.23 -15.31 18.73
N GLY A 58 15.22 -14.67 18.11
CA GLY A 58 13.98 -14.29 18.79
C GLY A 58 13.05 -15.45 19.13
N LEU A 59 13.06 -16.51 18.32
CA LEU A 59 12.28 -17.73 18.58
C LEU A 59 12.96 -18.62 19.64
N ALA A 60 14.29 -18.77 19.59
CA ALA A 60 15.05 -19.52 20.60
C ALA A 60 14.97 -18.89 21.99
N GLN A 61 15.09 -17.55 22.08
CA GLN A 61 15.01 -16.82 23.35
C GLN A 61 13.61 -16.89 23.98
N LYS A 62 12.55 -16.99 23.18
CA LYS A 62 11.16 -16.99 23.66
C LYS A 62 10.70 -18.36 24.20
N GLN A 63 11.41 -19.44 23.87
CA GLN A 63 10.97 -20.81 24.13
C GLN A 63 11.69 -21.54 25.27
N MET A 64 12.66 -20.94 25.96
CA MET A 64 13.36 -21.60 27.07
C MET A 64 12.83 -21.13 28.45
N PRO A 65 12.04 -21.95 29.16
CA PRO A 65 11.71 -21.72 30.56
C PRO A 65 12.96 -21.57 31.42
N TRP A 66 13.11 -20.43 32.08
CA TRP A 66 14.16 -20.15 33.07
C TRP A 66 14.12 -21.06 34.31
N GLU A 67 13.17 -22.00 34.36
CA GLU A 67 13.05 -23.02 35.41
C GLU A 67 14.12 -24.12 35.28
N TYR A 68 14.77 -24.25 34.12
CA TYR A 68 15.81 -25.28 33.91
C TYR A 68 17.04 -25.08 34.79
N GLY A 69 17.46 -23.83 35.03
CA GLY A 69 18.55 -23.52 35.96
C GLY A 69 18.19 -23.78 37.43
N ARG A 70 16.89 -23.83 37.77
CA ARG A 70 16.40 -24.12 39.14
C ARG A 70 16.18 -25.61 39.39
N LEU A 71 15.95 -26.40 38.34
CA LEU A 71 15.66 -27.84 38.46
C LEU A 71 16.94 -28.71 38.47
N GLY A 72 18.13 -28.12 38.31
CA GLY A 72 19.39 -28.87 38.33
C GLY A 72 19.43 -29.96 37.25
N LEU A 73 18.81 -29.71 36.09
CA LEU A 73 18.94 -30.59 34.94
C LEU A 73 20.42 -30.63 34.56
N LYS A 74 21.06 -31.75 34.86
CA LYS A 74 22.48 -31.98 34.57
C LYS A 74 22.73 -31.75 33.08
N GLU A 75 23.91 -31.20 32.76
CA GLU A 75 24.28 -30.82 31.39
C GLU A 75 24.06 -31.96 30.38
N GLU A 76 24.13 -33.21 30.82
CA GLU A 76 23.84 -34.43 30.06
C GLU A 76 22.45 -34.45 29.40
N ALA A 77 21.41 -33.95 30.06
CA ALA A 77 20.06 -33.91 29.47
C ALA A 77 19.94 -32.79 28.43
N MET A 78 20.69 -31.70 28.61
CA MET A 78 20.73 -30.57 27.70
C MET A 78 21.48 -30.95 26.41
N GLU A 79 22.64 -31.60 26.53
CA GLU A 79 23.42 -32.04 25.36
C GLU A 79 22.66 -33.03 24.49
N ARG A 80 21.90 -33.95 25.10
CA ARG A 80 21.08 -34.91 24.34
C ARG A 80 19.94 -34.25 23.55
N ILE A 81 19.41 -33.14 24.05
CA ILE A 81 18.37 -32.38 23.35
C ILE A 81 18.98 -31.58 22.20
N LEU A 82 20.16 -31.00 22.41
CA LEU A 82 20.88 -30.24 21.39
C LEU A 82 21.39 -31.12 20.24
N ASP A 83 21.94 -32.31 20.53
CA ASP A 83 22.39 -33.29 19.51
C ASP A 83 21.23 -33.81 18.63
N GLY A 84 20.02 -33.89 19.18
CA GLY A 84 18.81 -34.25 18.43
C GLY A 84 18.30 -33.16 17.48
N LEU A 85 18.75 -31.92 17.65
CA LEU A 85 18.33 -30.74 16.88
C LEU A 85 19.28 -30.39 15.73
N GLU A 86 20.49 -30.93 15.70
CA GLU A 86 21.49 -30.71 14.64
C GLU A 86 21.52 -31.81 13.55
N ARG A 87 20.44 -32.60 13.43
CA ARG A 87 20.23 -33.53 12.30
C ARG A 87 19.36 -32.94 11.20
#